data_AF-J4WXI8-F1
#
_entry.id   AF-J4WXI8-F1
#
_cell.length_a   1.000
_cell.length_b   1.000
_cell.length_c   1.000
_cell.angle_alpha   90.00
_cell.angle_beta   90.00
_cell.angle_gamma   90.00
#
_symmetry.space_group_name_H-M   'P 1'
#
loop_
_entity.id
_entity.type
_entity.pdbx_description
1 polymer ?
#
loop_
_entity_poly.entity_id
_entity_poly.type
_entity_poly.pdbx_seq_one_letter_code
_entity_poly.pdbx_strand_id
1 'polypeptide(L)'
;MDVSGLYDTVYFSNPIKQVIIKMQGDRELDYKEANKAAEINGKRGKPTIKAHKDNYGDVVWHHVGYDEKTNSCIMQLVYTSEHKAKLPHEGAVKQFEIGVDTKAAKDKAKELNEKYH
;
A
#
# COMPACT_ATOMS: atom_id res chain seq x y z
N MET A 1 9.32 -18.58 10.55
CA MET A 1 8.98 -18.19 9.18
C MET A 1 7.66 -17.45 9.27
N ASP A 2 7.68 -16.12 9.16
CA ASP A 2 6.48 -15.29 9.22
C ASP A 2 5.92 -15.15 7.80
N VAL A 3 4.63 -15.44 7.66
CA VAL A 3 3.93 -15.78 6.42
C VAL A 3 3.30 -14.54 5.78
N SER A 4 3.82 -13.35 6.02
CA SER A 4 3.10 -12.11 5.69
C SER A 4 3.96 -10.98 5.12
N GLY A 5 4.75 -11.31 4.10
CA GLY A 5 5.25 -10.30 3.18
C GLY A 5 6.47 -9.54 3.69
N LEU A 6 7.62 -10.22 3.61
CA LEU A 6 8.92 -9.56 3.51
C LEU A 6 8.97 -8.75 2.19
N TYR A 7 8.19 -7.68 2.10
CA TYR A 7 8.24 -6.72 1.01
C TYR A 7 8.98 -5.49 1.52
N ASP A 8 10.27 -5.44 1.16
CA ASP A 8 11.09 -4.24 1.01
C ASP A 8 10.74 -3.07 1.94
N THR A 9 11.35 -3.05 3.12
CA THR A 9 11.38 -1.91 4.06
C THR A 9 12.24 -0.76 3.49
N VAL A 10 12.04 -0.44 2.21
CA VAL A 10 12.79 0.59 1.52
C VAL A 10 12.11 1.91 1.80
N TYR A 11 12.64 2.64 2.78
CA TYR A 11 12.21 4.01 3.01
C TYR A 11 12.75 4.91 1.89
N PHE A 12 11.85 5.56 1.14
CA PHE A 12 12.24 6.55 0.16
C PHE A 12 12.45 7.90 0.89
N SER A 13 13.62 8.51 0.71
CA SER A 13 13.98 9.78 1.34
C SER A 13 13.24 10.99 0.76
N ASN A 14 12.72 10.87 -0.47
CA ASN A 14 11.97 11.93 -1.14
C ASN A 14 10.72 11.38 -1.84
N PRO A 15 9.71 10.89 -1.09
CA PRO A 15 8.46 10.44 -1.68
C PRO A 15 7.65 11.64 -2.19
N ILE A 16 6.81 11.43 -3.19
CA ILE A 16 5.87 12.44 -3.70
C ILE A 16 4.89 12.85 -2.58
N LYS A 17 4.39 11.86 -1.83
CA LYS A 17 3.57 12.04 -0.62
C LYS A 17 3.82 10.91 0.37
N GLN A 18 3.63 11.18 1.65
CA GLN A 18 3.64 10.16 2.70
C GLN A 18 2.41 10.33 3.59
N VAL A 19 1.72 9.22 3.89
CA VAL A 19 0.54 9.20 4.76
C VAL A 19 0.56 7.97 5.66
N ILE A 20 -0.27 7.99 6.70
CA ILE A 20 -0.56 6.82 7.53
C ILE A 20 -2.00 6.41 7.28
N ILE A 21 -2.25 5.13 7.02
CA ILE A 21 -3.60 4.58 6.81
C ILE A 21 -3.87 3.43 7.77
N LYS A 22 -5.15 3.09 7.95
CA LYS A 22 -5.54 1.78 8.46
C LYS A 22 -5.60 0.79 7.32
N MET A 23 -4.93 -0.36 7.46
CA MET A 23 -4.93 -1.39 6.43
C MET A 23 -6.35 -1.97 6.25
N GLN A 24 -6.71 -2.21 5.00
CA GLN A 24 -8.00 -2.76 4.56
C GLN A 24 -7.90 -4.26 4.25
N GLY A 25 -6.68 -4.83 4.28
CA GLY A 25 -6.42 -6.23 3.92
C GLY A 25 -6.47 -6.50 2.43
N ASP A 26 -6.48 -5.46 1.60
CA ASP A 26 -6.53 -5.52 0.15
C ASP A 26 -5.75 -4.34 -0.42
N ARG A 27 -4.70 -4.63 -1.19
CA ARG A 27 -3.78 -3.62 -1.71
C ARG A 27 -4.48 -2.50 -2.48
N GLU A 28 -5.51 -2.82 -3.26
CA GLU A 28 -6.21 -1.79 -4.03
C GLU A 28 -7.04 -0.88 -3.12
N LEU A 29 -7.67 -1.46 -2.10
CA LEU A 29 -8.39 -0.68 -1.08
C LEU A 29 -7.43 0.15 -0.22
N ASP A 30 -6.24 -0.37 0.10
CA ASP A 30 -5.18 0.38 0.77
C ASP A 30 -4.73 1.58 -0.06
N TYR A 31 -4.59 1.42 -1.38
CA TYR A 31 -4.29 2.53 -2.29
C TYR A 31 -5.40 3.58 -2.32
N LYS A 32 -6.66 3.16 -2.21
CA LYS A 32 -7.79 4.09 -2.14
C LYS A 32 -7.79 4.87 -0.82
N GLU A 33 -7.55 4.21 0.32
CA GLU A 33 -7.43 4.90 1.61
C GLU A 33 -6.20 5.82 1.66
N ALA A 34 -5.09 5.43 1.04
CA ALA A 34 -3.92 6.30 0.90
C ALA A 34 -4.23 7.53 0.04
N ASN A 35 -4.93 7.36 -1.09
CA ASN A 35 -5.39 8.49 -1.91
C ASN A 35 -6.31 9.42 -1.11
N LYS A 36 -7.22 8.87 -0.30
CA LYS A 36 -8.11 9.64 0.56
C LYS A 36 -7.33 10.43 1.63
N ALA A 37 -6.42 9.77 2.35
CA ALA A 37 -5.58 10.42 3.37
C ALA A 37 -4.65 11.48 2.78
N ALA A 38 -4.22 11.30 1.53
CA ALA A 38 -3.36 12.24 0.80
C ALA A 38 -4.13 13.31 0.01
N GLU A 39 -5.46 13.32 0.12
CA GLU A 39 -6.39 14.20 -0.60
C GLU A 39 -6.24 14.16 -2.14
N ILE A 40 -5.85 12.99 -2.66
CA ILE A 40 -5.71 12.75 -4.10
C ILE A 40 -7.05 12.25 -4.64
N ASN A 41 -7.74 13.14 -5.35
CA ASN A 41 -9.02 12.84 -5.97
C ASN A 41 -8.86 12.49 -7.46
N GLY A 42 -9.64 11.52 -7.93
CA GLY A 42 -9.78 11.26 -9.37
C GLY A 42 -10.64 12.34 -10.06
N LYS A 43 -10.83 12.21 -11.38
CA LYS A 43 -11.52 13.20 -12.24
C LYS A 43 -12.91 13.66 -11.77
N ARG A 44 -13.60 12.86 -10.95
CA ARG A 44 -14.94 13.18 -10.40
C ARG A 44 -14.90 13.72 -8.97
N GLY A 45 -13.75 14.17 -8.48
CA GLY A 45 -13.60 14.77 -7.14
C GLY A 45 -13.69 13.76 -6.00
N LYS A 46 -13.45 12.47 -6.25
CA LYS A 46 -13.48 11.41 -5.23
C LYS A 46 -12.18 10.59 -5.24
N PRO A 47 -11.71 10.10 -4.09
CA PRO A 47 -10.60 9.17 -4.06
C PRO A 47 -11.02 7.83 -4.68
N THR A 48 -10.24 7.39 -5.65
CA THR A 48 -10.40 6.08 -6.32
C THR A 48 -9.12 5.28 -6.15
N ILE A 49 -9.16 3.99 -6.48
CA ILE A 49 -7.97 3.12 -6.48
C ILE A 49 -6.88 3.67 -7.41
N LYS A 50 -7.25 4.38 -8.49
CA LYS A 50 -6.33 4.89 -9.53
C LYS A 50 -6.05 6.39 -9.45
N ALA A 51 -6.60 7.10 -8.45
CA ALA A 51 -6.50 8.56 -8.39
C ALA A 51 -5.05 9.07 -8.39
N HIS A 52 -4.13 8.42 -7.68
CA HIS A 52 -2.69 8.74 -7.77
C HIS A 52 -2.13 8.64 -9.19
N LYS A 53 -2.47 7.59 -9.95
CA LYS A 53 -2.00 7.45 -11.33
C LYS A 53 -2.62 8.49 -12.26
N ASP A 54 -3.90 8.79 -12.07
CA ASP A 54 -4.59 9.81 -12.85
C ASP A 54 -3.98 11.21 -12.66
N ASN A 55 -3.42 11.49 -11.48
CA ASN A 55 -2.84 12.80 -11.14
C ASN A 55 -1.33 12.90 -11.39
N TYR A 56 -0.59 11.81 -11.17
CA TYR A 56 0.88 11.82 -11.15
C TYR A 56 1.52 10.89 -12.20
N GLY A 57 0.72 10.16 -12.99
CA GLY A 57 1.22 9.27 -14.04
C GLY A 57 1.68 7.91 -13.51
N ASP A 58 2.87 7.48 -13.89
CA ASP A 58 3.42 6.16 -13.51
C ASP A 58 4.02 6.20 -12.09
N VAL A 59 3.12 6.17 -11.11
CA VAL A 59 3.42 6.16 -9.68
C VAL A 59 2.74 4.98 -8.99
N VAL A 60 3.24 4.62 -7.81
CA VAL A 60 2.71 3.55 -6.97
C VAL A 60 2.81 3.92 -5.50
N TRP A 61 1.81 3.50 -4.72
CA TRP A 61 1.88 3.54 -3.26
C TRP A 61 2.71 2.36 -2.75
N HIS A 62 3.81 2.68 -2.08
CA HIS A 62 4.71 1.74 -1.43
C HIS A 62 4.37 1.62 0.06
N HIS A 63 4.27 0.40 0.56
CA HIS A 63 4.00 0.11 1.98
C HIS A 63 5.34 0.05 2.69
N VAL A 64 5.59 0.97 3.64
CA VAL A 64 6.93 1.18 4.20
C VAL A 64 7.08 0.56 5.59
N GLY A 65 6.01 0.58 6.39
CA GLY A 65 6.05 0.08 7.75
C GLY A 65 4.65 -0.15 8.30
N TYR A 66 4.44 -1.31 8.90
CA TYR A 66 3.15 -1.76 9.42
C TYR A 66 3.22 -1.97 10.94
N ASP A 67 2.27 -1.39 11.67
CA ASP A 67 2.05 -1.60 13.10
C ASP A 67 0.82 -2.49 13.30
N GLU A 68 1.07 -3.74 13.65
CA GLU A 68 0.04 -4.76 13.87
C GLU A 68 -0.89 -4.45 15.06
N LYS A 69 -0.43 -3.68 16.05
CA LYS A 69 -1.23 -3.36 17.23
C LYS A 69 -2.35 -2.40 16.90
N THR A 70 -2.07 -1.50 15.95
CA THR A 70 -3.01 -0.46 15.56
C THR A 70 -3.59 -0.70 14.17
N ASN A 71 -3.16 -1.75 13.46
CA ASN A 71 -3.47 -1.99 12.06
C ASN A 71 -3.13 -0.78 11.15
N SER A 72 -2.08 -0.04 11.51
CA SER A 72 -1.68 1.19 10.81
C SER A 72 -0.48 0.93 9.90
N CYS A 73 -0.47 1.52 8.71
CA CYS A 73 0.63 1.41 7.77
C CYS A 73 1.07 2.78 7.26
N ILE A 74 2.38 3.00 7.18
CA ILE A 74 2.99 4.15 6.52
C ILE A 74 3.05 3.85 5.02
N MET A 75 2.43 4.73 4.23
CA MET A 75 2.36 4.65 2.78
C MET A 75 3.16 5.80 2.15
N GLN A 76 4.03 5.49 1.19
CA GLN A 76 4.77 6.48 0.41
C GLN A 76 4.39 6.40 -1.06
N LEU A 77 3.96 7.50 -1.66
CA LEU A 77 3.74 7.59 -3.10
C LEU A 77 5.07 7.89 -3.78
N VAL A 78 5.49 7.02 -4.70
CA VAL A 78 6.78 7.13 -5.39
C VAL A 78 6.61 6.87 -6.88
N TYR A 79 7.56 7.33 -7.70
CA TYR A 79 7.59 6.94 -9.10
C TYR A 79 7.87 5.44 -9.24
N THR A 80 7.18 4.77 -10.15
CA THR A 80 7.36 3.32 -10.37
C THR A 80 8.81 2.98 -10.76
N SER A 81 9.50 3.88 -11.47
CA SER A 81 10.91 3.75 -11.83
C SER A 81 11.82 3.70 -10.60
N GLU A 82 11.62 4.60 -9.63
CA GLU A 82 12.37 4.63 -8.38
C GLU A 82 12.04 3.42 -7.51
N HIS A 83 10.77 3.01 -7.46
CA HIS A 83 10.35 1.80 -6.78
C HIS A 83 11.12 0.58 -7.32
N LYS A 84 11.11 0.38 -8.64
CA LYS A 84 11.82 -0.74 -9.28
C LYS A 84 13.33 -0.65 -9.09
N ALA A 85 13.94 0.51 -9.28
CA ALA A 85 15.39 0.69 -9.16
C ALA A 85 15.95 0.34 -7.78
N LYS A 86 15.15 0.49 -6.72
CA LYS A 86 15.56 0.12 -5.36
C LYS A 86 15.23 -1.31 -4.96
N LEU A 87 14.41 -2.02 -5.74
CA LEU A 87 14.27 -3.47 -5.56
C LEU A 87 15.55 -4.15 -6.05
N PRO A 88 16.07 -5.18 -5.36
CA PRO A 88 17.10 -6.02 -5.94
C PRO A 88 16.53 -6.63 -7.23
N HIS A 89 17.00 -6.12 -8.37
CA HIS A 89 16.62 -6.57 -9.70
C HIS A 89 17.25 -7.94 -9.99
N GLU A 90 16.87 -9.00 -9.27
CA GLU A 90 17.24 -10.38 -9.61
C GLU A 90 16.35 -11.40 -8.85
N GLY A 91 15.40 -12.02 -9.56
CA GLY A 91 14.96 -13.39 -9.25
C GLY A 91 13.56 -13.64 -8.68
N ALA A 92 12.91 -12.71 -7.98
CA ALA A 92 11.70 -13.04 -7.18
C ALA A 92 10.34 -12.93 -7.91
N VAL A 93 10.30 -12.39 -9.14
CA VAL A 93 9.06 -12.18 -9.91
C VAL A 93 8.33 -13.50 -10.23
N LYS A 94 9.02 -14.66 -10.14
CA LYS A 94 8.46 -15.99 -10.45
C LYS A 94 7.91 -16.78 -9.26
N GLN A 95 8.05 -16.31 -8.01
CA GLN A 95 7.68 -17.12 -6.83
C GLN A 95 6.44 -16.62 -6.05
N PHE A 96 5.78 -15.54 -6.49
CA PHE A 96 4.61 -14.99 -5.81
C PHE A 96 3.32 -14.98 -6.66
N GLU A 97 3.19 -15.89 -7.63
CA GLU A 97 1.90 -16.19 -8.28
C GLU A 97 1.07 -17.22 -7.48
N ILE A 98 1.29 -17.35 -6.17
CA ILE A 98 0.50 -18.26 -5.33
C ILE A 98 -0.45 -17.44 -4.47
N GLY A 99 -1.74 -17.57 -4.80
CA GLY A 99 -2.85 -16.82 -4.26
C GLY A 99 -2.90 -16.76 -2.73
N VAL A 100 -3.01 -15.55 -2.21
CA VAL A 100 -3.37 -15.27 -0.82
C VAL A 100 -4.88 -15.10 -0.76
N ASP A 101 -5.54 -15.90 0.08
CA ASP A 101 -6.98 -15.90 0.25
C ASP A 101 -7.48 -14.55 0.80
N THR A 102 -7.93 -13.70 -0.12
CA THR A 102 -8.32 -12.29 0.13
C THR A 102 -9.41 -12.10 1.19
N LYS A 103 -10.18 -13.15 1.52
CA LYS A 103 -11.28 -13.05 2.49
C LYS A 103 -10.77 -12.98 3.93
N ALA A 104 -9.82 -13.84 4.30
CA ALA A 104 -9.26 -13.87 5.65
C ALA A 104 -8.51 -12.56 6.01
N ALA A 105 -7.82 -11.97 5.03
CA ALA A 105 -7.14 -10.68 5.20
C ALA A 105 -8.14 -9.54 5.44
N LYS A 106 -9.25 -9.51 4.70
CA LYS A 106 -10.33 -8.52 4.87
C LYS A 106 -11.03 -8.66 6.23
N ASP A 107 -11.34 -9.89 6.63
CA ASP A 107 -12.02 -10.15 7.91
C ASP A 107 -11.13 -9.73 9.10
N LYS A 108 -9.82 -10.04 9.06
CA LYS A 108 -8.86 -9.63 10.09
C LYS A 108 -8.67 -8.11 10.16
N ALA A 109 -8.61 -7.43 9.01
CA ALA A 109 -8.51 -5.98 8.96
C ALA A 109 -9.75 -5.31 9.58
N LYS A 110 -10.94 -5.84 9.32
CA LYS A 110 -12.19 -5.35 9.91
C LYS A 110 -12.19 -5.49 11.43
N GLU A 111 -11.82 -6.66 11.95
CA GLU A 111 -11.75 -6.90 13.40
C GLU A 111 -10.82 -5.91 14.11
N LEU A 112 -9.63 -5.67 13.55
CA LEU A 112 -8.66 -4.74 14.14
C LEU A 112 -9.14 -3.28 14.08
N ASN A 113 -9.84 -2.88 13.02
CA ASN A 113 -10.38 -1.53 12.91
C ASN A 113 -11.53 -1.26 13.89
N GLU A 114 -12.33 -2.28 14.20
CA GLU A 114 -13.40 -2.17 15.22
C GLU A 114 -12.84 -2.13 16.66
N LYS A 115 -11.74 -2.85 16.92
CA LYS A 115 -11.15 -2.98 18.26
C LYS A 115 -10.41 -1.72 18.75
N TYR A 116 -9.88 -0.91 17.84
CA TYR A 116 -9.01 0.23 18.16
C TYR A 116 -9.59 1.58 17.69
N HIS A 117 -10.91 1.72 17.76
CA HIS A 117 -11.64 2.89 17.28
C HIS A 117 -11.78 4.02 18.28
#